data_AF-A5DY73-F1
#
_entry.id   AF-A5DY73-F1
#
_cell.length_a   1.000
_cell.length_b   1.000
_cell.length_c   1.000
_cell.angle_alpha   90.00
_cell.angle_beta   90.00
_cell.angle_gamma   90.00
#
_symmetry.space_group_name_H-M   'P 1'
#
loop_
_entity.id
_entity.type
_entity.pdbx_description
1 polymer ?
#
loop_
_entity_poly.entity_id
_entity_poly.type
_entity_poly.pdbx_seq_one_letter_code
_entity_poly.pdbx_strand_id
1 'polypeptide(L)'
;MKFYIDDLPVLFPYPKIYPEQYAYMSDIKKTLDVGGNCILEMPSGTGKTVSLLSLTVAYQMHYPEHRKIVYCSRTMSEIEKALIELHKLMEFRASALGYVEDFRGLGLTSRKNLCLNPLISRERKGNVVDEMCRRVTNGQLKEKIERGVVTEDMQERDPEKYSLCSFHENLNELDQHDLIPEGVYSFDALIKYCKQIGTCPYFTVRRMIPFCNIIIYSYHYLLDPKIADRVSRELSKDSIIIFDEAHNIDNVCIEALSLDLTEDALKRATRGANKLADAVDEMKQQDSEKLQNEYEQLVEGLRQAEVAREEELFMSNPILPQDLL
;
A
#
# COMPACT_ATOMS: atom_id res chain seq x y z
N MET A 1 -3.17 -27.51 -16.75
CA MET A 1 -2.44 -28.79 -16.53
C MET A 1 -2.07 -28.91 -15.06
N LYS A 2 -2.03 -30.13 -14.50
CA LYS A 2 -1.45 -30.41 -13.17
C LYS A 2 -0.15 -31.18 -13.34
N PHE A 3 0.93 -30.72 -12.70
CA PHE A 3 2.21 -31.43 -12.65
C PHE A 3 2.86 -31.23 -11.28
N TYR A 4 3.98 -31.91 -11.02
CA TYR A 4 4.69 -31.85 -9.74
C TYR A 4 6.10 -31.31 -9.93
N ILE A 5 6.52 -30.46 -8.99
CA ILE A 5 7.92 -30.07 -8.80
C ILE A 5 8.33 -30.62 -7.43
N ASP A 6 9.08 -31.71 -7.45
CA ASP A 6 9.27 -32.65 -6.34
C ASP A 6 7.93 -33.04 -5.68
N ASP A 7 7.64 -32.56 -4.46
CA ASP A 7 6.41 -32.81 -3.71
C ASP A 7 5.28 -31.80 -3.95
N LEU A 8 5.58 -30.64 -4.56
CA LEU A 8 4.62 -29.55 -4.74
C LEU A 8 3.72 -29.75 -5.97
N PRO A 9 2.38 -29.91 -5.82
CA PRO A 9 1.45 -29.93 -6.94
C PRO A 9 1.22 -28.53 -7.52
N VAL A 10 1.64 -28.31 -8.76
CA VAL A 10 1.45 -27.05 -9.48
C VAL A 10 0.27 -27.16 -10.46
N LEU A 11 -0.70 -26.26 -10.30
CA LEU A 11 -1.82 -26.07 -11.23
C LEU A 11 -1.47 -24.94 -12.19
N PHE A 12 -1.24 -25.28 -13.46
CA PHE A 12 -0.82 -24.33 -14.49
C PHE A 12 -1.95 -24.06 -15.47
N PRO A 13 -2.31 -22.79 -15.77
CA PRO A 13 -3.53 -22.44 -16.50
C PRO A 13 -3.45 -22.72 -18.00
N TYR A 14 -2.32 -23.23 -18.49
CA TYR A 14 -2.11 -23.58 -19.90
C TYR A 14 -2.00 -25.11 -20.10
N PRO A 15 -2.27 -25.60 -21.32
CA PRO A 15 -2.24 -27.04 -21.62
C PRO A 15 -0.82 -27.60 -21.78
N LYS A 16 0.19 -26.75 -21.98
CA LYS A 16 1.59 -27.16 -22.13
C LYS A 16 2.49 -26.21 -21.36
N ILE A 17 3.59 -26.75 -20.85
CA ILE A 17 4.67 -26.06 -20.17
C ILE A 17 5.94 -26.20 -21.00
N TYR A 18 6.73 -25.13 -21.10
CA TYR A 18 8.03 -25.18 -21.76
C TYR A 18 9.11 -25.71 -20.80
N PRO A 19 10.14 -26.43 -21.28
CA PRO A 19 11.24 -26.89 -20.43
C PRO A 19 11.91 -25.78 -19.63
N GLU A 20 12.05 -24.59 -20.22
CA GLU A 20 12.62 -23.40 -19.59
C GLU A 20 11.75 -22.90 -18.42
N GLN A 21 10.42 -22.93 -18.58
CA GLN A 21 9.49 -22.58 -17.50
C GLN A 21 9.56 -23.58 -16.35
N TYR A 22 9.71 -24.87 -16.65
CA TYR A 22 9.85 -25.91 -15.63
C TYR A 22 11.15 -25.75 -14.84
N ALA A 23 12.28 -25.49 -15.53
CA ALA A 23 13.56 -25.21 -14.89
C ALA A 23 13.47 -23.96 -13.99
N TYR A 24 12.89 -22.88 -14.50
CA TYR A 24 12.67 -21.64 -13.76
C TYR A 24 11.83 -21.86 -12.48
N MET A 25 10.72 -22.60 -12.59
CA MET A 25 9.91 -22.93 -11.41
C MET A 25 10.64 -23.85 -10.42
N SER A 26 11.45 -24.77 -10.90
CA SER A 26 12.25 -25.65 -10.04
C SER A 26 13.26 -24.84 -9.21
N ASP A 27 13.89 -23.81 -9.81
CA ASP A 27 14.86 -22.98 -9.11
C ASP A 27 14.21 -21.98 -8.13
N ILE A 28 13.03 -21.46 -8.46
CA ILE A 28 12.23 -20.70 -7.48
C ILE A 28 11.89 -21.59 -6.28
N LYS A 29 11.40 -22.82 -6.52
CA LYS A 29 10.99 -23.72 -5.44
C LYS A 29 12.14 -24.01 -4.48
N LYS A 30 13.31 -24.39 -5.00
CA LYS A 30 14.53 -24.60 -4.20
C LYS A 30 14.87 -23.38 -3.34
N THR A 31 14.72 -22.19 -3.89
CA THR A 31 14.96 -20.93 -3.15
C THR A 31 13.96 -20.74 -2.02
N LEU A 32 12.68 -21.00 -2.28
CA LEU A 32 11.62 -20.88 -1.28
C LEU A 32 11.77 -21.88 -0.13
N ASP A 33 12.18 -23.12 -0.46
CA ASP A 33 12.42 -24.21 0.49
C ASP A 33 13.62 -23.92 1.41
N VAL A 34 14.75 -23.45 0.84
CA VAL A 34 15.97 -23.12 1.61
C VAL A 34 15.80 -21.82 2.40
N GLY A 35 15.01 -20.88 1.87
CA GLY A 35 14.95 -19.51 2.34
C GLY A 35 16.15 -18.67 1.87
N GLY A 36 15.89 -17.40 1.58
CA GLY A 36 16.91 -16.46 1.12
C GLY A 36 16.51 -15.73 -0.16
N ASN A 37 17.52 -15.17 -0.84
CA ASN A 37 17.33 -14.36 -2.03
C ASN A 37 17.81 -15.13 -3.27
N CYS A 38 17.11 -14.98 -4.39
CA CYS A 38 17.53 -15.53 -5.68
C CYS A 38 17.35 -14.50 -6.78
N ILE A 39 18.29 -14.49 -7.72
CA ILE A 39 18.24 -13.69 -8.95
C ILE A 39 18.04 -14.66 -10.08
N LEU A 40 16.92 -14.52 -10.79
CA LEU A 40 16.54 -15.40 -11.88
C LEU A 40 16.38 -14.58 -13.15
N GLU A 41 17.05 -15.02 -14.20
CA GLU A 41 16.93 -14.45 -15.54
C GLU A 41 16.03 -15.34 -16.38
N MET A 42 15.01 -14.74 -17.01
CA MET A 42 14.19 -15.43 -17.99
C MET A 42 13.89 -14.52 -19.18
N PRO A 43 14.09 -14.98 -20.43
CA PRO A 43 13.89 -14.15 -21.61
C PRO A 43 12.43 -13.72 -21.78
N SER A 44 12.23 -12.52 -22.30
CA SER A 44 10.90 -11.93 -22.49
C SER A 44 10.01 -12.80 -23.40
N GLY A 45 8.70 -12.79 -23.14
CA GLY A 45 7.72 -13.52 -23.96
C GLY A 45 7.59 -15.02 -23.66
N THR A 46 8.35 -15.55 -22.71
CA THR A 46 8.31 -16.98 -22.32
C THR A 46 7.32 -17.30 -21.19
N GLY A 47 6.48 -16.35 -20.77
CA GLY A 47 5.48 -16.57 -19.71
C GLY A 47 6.07 -16.57 -18.30
N LYS A 48 6.92 -15.58 -17.99
CA LYS A 48 7.51 -15.35 -16.66
C LYS A 48 6.49 -15.15 -15.56
N THR A 49 5.59 -14.22 -15.77
CA THR A 49 4.57 -13.84 -14.78
C THR A 49 3.69 -15.04 -14.43
N VAL A 50 3.12 -15.74 -15.41
CA VAL A 50 2.32 -16.94 -15.14
C VAL A 50 3.09 -18.07 -14.45
N SER A 51 4.34 -18.35 -14.86
CA SER A 51 5.13 -19.43 -14.24
C SER A 51 5.44 -19.13 -12.78
N LEU A 52 5.82 -17.87 -12.52
CA LEU A 52 6.11 -17.38 -11.18
C LEU A 52 4.85 -17.38 -10.29
N LEU A 53 3.72 -16.85 -10.78
CA LEU A 53 2.46 -16.83 -10.03
C LEU A 53 1.93 -18.24 -9.77
N SER A 54 1.99 -19.14 -10.76
CA SER A 54 1.51 -20.52 -10.63
C SER A 54 2.25 -21.27 -9.52
N LEU A 55 3.58 -21.10 -9.46
CA LEU A 55 4.39 -21.75 -8.45
C LEU A 55 4.21 -21.13 -7.07
N THR A 56 4.26 -19.79 -6.96
CA THR A 56 4.19 -19.10 -5.66
C THR A 56 2.83 -19.28 -5.00
N VAL A 57 1.74 -19.22 -5.77
CA VAL A 57 0.39 -19.56 -5.28
C VAL A 57 0.31 -21.04 -4.89
N ALA A 58 0.86 -21.95 -5.71
CA ALA A 58 0.88 -23.37 -5.34
C ALA A 58 1.64 -23.59 -4.01
N TYR A 59 2.79 -22.95 -3.83
CA TYR A 59 3.59 -23.02 -2.62
C TYR A 59 2.80 -22.53 -1.40
N GLN A 60 2.17 -21.36 -1.51
CA GLN A 60 1.38 -20.75 -0.43
C GLN A 60 0.17 -21.60 -0.02
N MET A 61 -0.49 -22.26 -0.99
CA MET A 61 -1.67 -23.09 -0.75
C MET A 61 -1.32 -24.52 -0.29
N HIS A 62 -0.12 -25.01 -0.61
CA HIS A 62 0.29 -26.37 -0.27
C HIS A 62 0.90 -26.48 1.12
N TYR A 63 1.74 -25.52 1.52
CA TYR A 63 2.42 -25.54 2.80
C TYR A 63 1.63 -24.78 3.88
N PRO A 64 1.67 -25.24 5.15
CA PRO A 64 0.93 -24.61 6.25
C PRO A 64 1.50 -23.24 6.67
N GLU A 65 2.75 -22.94 6.31
CA GLU A 65 3.33 -21.62 6.48
C GLU A 65 2.70 -20.64 5.47
N HIS A 66 1.68 -19.93 5.89
CA HIS A 66 1.03 -18.91 5.08
C HIS A 66 1.90 -17.66 4.96
N ARG A 67 2.83 -17.72 4.00
CA ARG A 67 3.64 -16.57 3.59
C ARG A 67 2.84 -15.68 2.66
N LYS A 68 2.70 -14.39 2.99
CA LYS A 68 2.07 -13.40 2.11
C LYS A 68 2.94 -13.16 0.89
N ILE A 69 2.34 -13.09 -0.29
CA ILE A 69 3.06 -12.81 -1.54
C ILE A 69 2.94 -11.32 -1.86
N VAL A 70 4.08 -10.66 -2.01
CA VAL A 70 4.17 -9.26 -2.44
C VAL A 70 4.80 -9.25 -3.82
N TYR A 71 3.94 -9.15 -4.84
CA TYR A 71 4.40 -8.95 -6.20
C TYR A 71 4.62 -7.46 -6.41
N CYS A 72 5.82 -7.07 -6.77
CA CYS A 72 6.03 -5.73 -7.24
C CYS A 72 6.50 -5.69 -8.69
N SER A 73 6.16 -4.57 -9.33
CA SER A 73 6.41 -4.32 -10.74
C SER A 73 6.73 -2.85 -10.96
N ARG A 74 7.26 -2.50 -12.13
CA ARG A 74 7.66 -1.13 -12.41
C ARG A 74 6.47 -0.28 -12.84
N THR A 75 5.70 -0.77 -13.80
CA THR A 75 4.66 0.01 -14.46
C THR A 75 3.26 -0.45 -14.08
N MET A 76 2.29 0.48 -14.17
CA MET A 76 0.88 0.17 -13.94
C MET A 76 0.35 -0.90 -14.91
N SER A 77 0.80 -0.87 -16.17
CA SER A 77 0.40 -1.86 -17.18
C SER A 77 0.87 -3.28 -16.85
N GLU A 78 2.02 -3.43 -16.22
CA GLU A 78 2.51 -4.73 -15.77
C GLU A 78 1.72 -5.23 -14.56
N ILE A 79 1.38 -4.33 -13.63
CA ILE A 79 0.50 -4.67 -12.49
C ILE A 79 -0.87 -5.16 -12.99
N GLU A 80 -1.48 -4.48 -13.96
CA GLU A 80 -2.74 -4.92 -14.57
C GLU A 80 -2.63 -6.28 -15.24
N LYS A 81 -1.57 -6.51 -16.03
CA LYS A 81 -1.32 -7.80 -16.66
C LYS A 81 -1.17 -8.91 -15.63
N ALA A 82 -0.40 -8.68 -14.55
CA ALA A 82 -0.21 -9.63 -13.47
C ALA A 82 -1.54 -9.96 -12.75
N LEU A 83 -2.40 -8.96 -12.51
CA LEU A 83 -3.74 -9.20 -11.93
C LEU A 83 -4.63 -10.04 -12.85
N ILE A 84 -4.59 -9.80 -14.16
CA ILE A 84 -5.34 -10.59 -15.14
C ILE A 84 -4.83 -12.04 -15.20
N GLU A 85 -3.51 -12.23 -15.17
CA GLU A 85 -2.92 -13.57 -15.14
C GLU A 85 -3.24 -14.32 -13.85
N LEU A 86 -3.18 -13.62 -12.71
CA LEU A 86 -3.58 -14.15 -11.41
C LEU A 86 -5.06 -14.56 -11.39
N HIS A 87 -5.93 -13.73 -11.97
CA HIS A 87 -7.36 -14.05 -12.07
C HIS A 87 -7.60 -15.33 -12.89
N LYS A 88 -6.95 -15.45 -14.06
CA LYS A 88 -7.03 -16.67 -14.89
C LYS A 88 -6.48 -17.91 -14.18
N LEU A 89 -5.40 -17.75 -13.41
CA LEU A 89 -4.84 -18.81 -12.60
C LEU A 89 -5.87 -19.29 -11.56
N MET A 90 -6.48 -18.38 -10.81
CA MET A 90 -7.48 -18.73 -9.79
C MET A 90 -8.75 -19.35 -10.38
N GLU A 91 -9.21 -18.87 -11.54
CA GLU A 91 -10.34 -19.47 -12.27
C GLU A 91 -10.01 -20.91 -12.72
N PHE A 92 -8.80 -21.13 -13.24
CA PHE A 92 -8.32 -22.47 -13.59
C PHE A 92 -8.21 -23.38 -12.36
N ARG A 93 -7.74 -22.85 -11.22
CA ARG A 93 -7.67 -23.61 -9.97
C ARG A 93 -9.04 -24.02 -9.46
N ALA A 94 -10.00 -23.10 -9.45
CA ALA A 94 -11.37 -23.38 -9.01
C ALA A 94 -12.02 -24.48 -9.87
N SER A 95 -11.85 -24.43 -11.19
CA SER A 95 -12.36 -25.47 -12.10
C SER A 95 -11.62 -26.81 -11.98
N ALA A 96 -10.30 -26.80 -11.73
CA ALA A 96 -9.51 -28.02 -11.57
C ALA A 96 -9.72 -28.73 -10.21
N LEU A 97 -10.00 -27.96 -9.15
CA LEU A 97 -10.19 -28.47 -7.78
C LEU A 97 -11.67 -28.76 -7.45
N GLY A 98 -12.61 -28.10 -8.14
CA GLY A 98 -14.06 -28.26 -7.92
C GLY A 98 -14.61 -27.45 -6.75
N TYR A 99 -13.81 -26.58 -6.14
CA TYR A 99 -14.23 -25.61 -5.11
C TYR A 99 -13.41 -24.31 -5.24
N VAL A 100 -13.91 -23.22 -4.67
CA VAL A 100 -13.20 -21.94 -4.62
C VAL A 100 -12.37 -21.89 -3.34
N GLU A 101 -11.08 -21.66 -3.46
CA GLU A 101 -10.16 -21.48 -2.34
C GLU A 101 -10.35 -20.08 -1.72
N ASP A 102 -10.18 -19.96 -0.39
CA ASP A 102 -10.13 -18.65 0.30
C ASP A 102 -8.84 -17.93 -0.11
N PHE A 103 -8.95 -17.14 -1.17
CA PHE A 103 -7.85 -16.43 -1.79
C PHE A 103 -8.25 -15.01 -2.13
N ARG A 104 -7.56 -14.04 -1.56
CA ARG A 104 -7.72 -12.61 -1.84
C ARG A 104 -6.48 -12.08 -2.55
N GLY A 105 -6.69 -11.60 -3.78
CA GLY A 105 -5.65 -10.96 -4.59
C GLY A 105 -6.03 -9.52 -4.92
N LEU A 106 -5.23 -8.56 -4.46
CA LEU A 106 -5.49 -7.13 -4.66
C LEU A 106 -4.35 -6.43 -5.38
N GLY A 107 -4.71 -5.52 -6.28
CA GLY A 107 -3.81 -4.52 -6.82
C GLY A 107 -3.84 -3.24 -5.99
N LEU A 108 -2.68 -2.65 -5.72
CA LEU A 108 -2.58 -1.31 -5.14
C LEU A 108 -1.93 -0.34 -6.13
N THR A 109 -2.58 0.80 -6.33
CA THR A 109 -2.10 1.91 -7.17
C THR A 109 -2.28 3.24 -6.48
N SER A 110 -1.92 4.32 -7.18
CA SER A 110 -2.06 5.69 -6.70
C SER A 110 -3.53 6.08 -6.48
N ARG A 111 -3.76 7.05 -5.60
CA ARG A 111 -5.10 7.60 -5.34
C ARG A 111 -5.77 8.13 -6.60
N LYS A 112 -4.99 8.71 -7.52
CA LYS A 112 -5.48 9.21 -8.81
C LYS A 112 -6.25 8.13 -9.60
N ASN A 113 -5.80 6.89 -9.55
CA ASN A 113 -6.40 5.80 -10.33
C ASN A 113 -7.58 5.14 -9.61
N LEU A 114 -7.70 5.30 -8.29
CA LEU A 114 -8.72 4.66 -7.45
C LEU A 114 -9.75 5.63 -6.86
N CYS A 115 -9.66 6.94 -7.14
CA CYS A 115 -10.55 7.94 -6.56
C CYS A 115 -11.91 7.97 -7.26
N LEU A 116 -12.99 7.81 -6.49
CA LEU A 116 -14.37 7.93 -6.97
C LEU A 116 -15.00 9.31 -6.71
N ASN A 117 -14.39 10.13 -5.85
CA ASN A 117 -14.95 11.43 -5.51
C ASN A 117 -14.97 12.33 -6.77
N PRO A 118 -16.14 12.83 -7.21
CA PRO A 118 -16.29 13.56 -8.47
C PRO A 118 -15.55 14.91 -8.51
N LEU A 119 -15.24 15.51 -7.36
CA LEU A 119 -14.46 16.75 -7.28
C LEU A 119 -12.97 16.45 -7.51
N ILE A 120 -12.48 15.36 -6.91
CA ILE A 120 -11.05 15.03 -6.89
C ILE A 120 -10.64 14.24 -8.14
N SER A 121 -11.50 13.34 -8.63
CA SER A 121 -11.20 12.44 -9.76
C SER A 121 -10.96 13.14 -11.09
N ARG A 122 -11.38 14.42 -11.20
CA ARG A 122 -11.17 15.26 -12.39
C ARG A 122 -9.72 15.74 -12.52
N GLU A 123 -8.95 15.72 -11.44
CA GLU A 123 -7.58 16.24 -11.45
C GLU A 123 -6.60 15.35 -12.19
N ARG A 124 -5.71 16.00 -12.95
CA ARG A 124 -4.68 15.27 -13.73
C ARG A 124 -3.40 15.02 -12.94
N LYS A 125 -3.09 15.86 -11.95
CA LYS A 125 -1.83 15.80 -11.19
C LYS A 125 -2.02 14.99 -9.90
N GLY A 126 -1.21 13.94 -9.72
CA GLY A 126 -1.28 13.06 -8.54
C GLY A 126 -1.11 13.81 -7.21
N ASN A 127 -0.16 14.74 -7.15
CA ASN A 127 0.10 15.51 -5.92
C ASN A 127 -1.12 16.34 -5.47
N VAL A 128 -1.89 16.87 -6.43
CA VAL A 128 -3.11 17.66 -6.13
C VAL A 128 -4.22 16.74 -5.65
N VAL A 129 -4.37 15.56 -6.27
CA VAL A 129 -5.31 14.51 -5.80
C VAL A 129 -4.99 14.12 -4.35
N ASP A 130 -3.72 13.93 -4.03
CA ASP A 130 -3.28 13.56 -2.69
C ASP A 130 -3.56 14.64 -1.65
N GLU A 131 -3.31 15.91 -2.00
CA GLU A 131 -3.58 17.05 -1.15
C GLU A 131 -5.08 17.21 -0.89
N MET A 132 -5.90 17.19 -1.95
CA MET A 132 -7.35 17.28 -1.82
C MET A 132 -7.93 16.10 -1.03
N CYS A 133 -7.47 14.88 -1.29
CA CYS A 133 -7.89 13.70 -0.54
C CYS A 133 -7.57 13.85 0.96
N ARG A 134 -6.39 14.37 1.32
CA ARG A 134 -6.03 14.64 2.73
C ARG A 134 -6.92 15.71 3.37
N ARG A 135 -7.34 16.73 2.62
CA ARG A 135 -8.24 17.78 3.14
C ARG A 135 -9.62 17.21 3.51
N VAL A 136 -10.22 16.44 2.61
CA VAL A 136 -11.57 15.87 2.81
C VAL A 136 -11.62 14.65 3.72
N THR A 137 -10.46 14.12 4.12
CA THR A 137 -10.32 13.02 5.10
C THR A 137 -9.67 13.48 6.41
N ASN A 138 -9.56 14.80 6.61
CA ASN A 138 -8.94 15.35 7.80
C ASN A 138 -9.83 15.17 9.05
N GLY A 139 -9.29 14.51 10.09
CA GLY A 139 -9.99 14.34 11.37
C GLY A 139 -10.38 15.66 12.04
N GLN A 140 -9.59 16.71 11.89
CA GLN A 140 -9.91 18.04 12.42
C GLN A 140 -11.12 18.67 11.73
N LEU A 141 -11.31 18.39 10.42
CA LEU A 141 -12.47 18.87 9.69
C LEU A 141 -13.72 18.14 10.18
N LYS A 142 -13.64 16.82 10.38
CA LYS A 142 -14.72 16.02 10.94
C LYS A 142 -15.16 16.53 12.31
N GLU A 143 -14.23 16.80 13.21
CA GLU A 143 -14.52 17.35 14.53
C GLU A 143 -15.19 18.74 14.46
N LYS A 144 -14.75 19.61 13.54
CA LYS A 144 -15.37 20.94 13.35
C LYS A 144 -16.82 20.84 12.83
N ILE A 145 -17.11 19.86 11.98
CA ILE A 145 -18.46 19.61 11.49
C ILE A 145 -19.34 19.07 12.62
N GLU A 146 -18.84 18.11 13.41
CA GLU A 146 -19.55 17.54 14.57
C GLU A 146 -19.85 18.58 15.65
N ARG A 147 -18.92 19.52 15.88
CA ARG A 147 -19.11 20.65 16.81
C ARG A 147 -20.01 21.78 16.25
N GLY A 148 -20.51 21.65 15.02
CA GLY A 148 -21.37 22.64 14.37
C GLY A 148 -20.70 23.96 14.00
N VAL A 149 -19.35 24.01 14.00
CA VAL A 149 -18.57 25.20 13.61
C VAL A 149 -18.63 25.43 12.10
N VAL A 150 -18.76 24.35 11.33
CA VAL A 150 -18.98 24.39 9.89
C VAL A 150 -20.46 24.19 9.62
N THR A 151 -21.15 25.23 9.15
CA THR A 151 -22.57 25.18 8.81
C THR A 151 -22.80 24.54 7.43
N GLU A 152 -24.01 24.03 7.18
CA GLU A 152 -24.42 23.50 5.88
C GLU A 152 -24.22 24.52 4.74
N ASP A 153 -24.53 25.80 4.99
CA ASP A 153 -24.29 26.91 4.05
C ASP A 153 -22.80 27.04 3.64
N MET A 154 -21.87 26.76 4.55
CA MET A 154 -20.43 26.78 4.24
C MET A 154 -20.02 25.57 3.40
N GLN A 155 -20.64 24.42 3.63
CA GLN A 155 -20.40 23.21 2.83
C GLN A 155 -20.94 23.34 1.41
N GLU A 156 -22.10 23.99 1.24
CA GLU A 156 -22.68 24.26 -0.08
C GLU A 156 -21.86 25.29 -0.89
N ARG A 157 -21.33 26.33 -0.22
CA ARG A 157 -20.53 27.36 -0.88
C ARG A 157 -19.15 26.87 -1.33
N ASP A 158 -18.49 26.05 -0.52
CA ASP A 158 -17.15 25.53 -0.81
C ASP A 158 -17.02 24.06 -0.36
N PRO A 159 -17.55 23.13 -1.16
CA PRO A 159 -17.54 21.71 -0.82
C PRO A 159 -16.13 21.14 -0.81
N GLU A 160 -15.18 21.67 -1.59
CA GLU A 160 -13.80 21.18 -1.61
C GLU A 160 -13.07 21.40 -0.27
N LYS A 161 -13.48 22.43 0.48
CA LYS A 161 -12.83 22.82 1.73
C LYS A 161 -13.56 22.33 2.97
N TYR A 162 -14.89 22.27 2.93
CA TYR A 162 -15.71 22.05 4.11
C TYR A 162 -16.50 20.75 4.11
N SER A 163 -16.48 19.96 3.04
CA SER A 163 -17.14 18.65 2.99
C SER A 163 -16.18 17.49 3.28
N LEU A 164 -16.72 16.42 3.88
CA LEU A 164 -16.03 15.15 4.05
C LEU A 164 -16.26 14.24 2.84
N CYS A 165 -15.34 13.31 2.63
CA CYS A 165 -15.50 12.29 1.61
C CYS A 165 -16.51 11.22 2.07
N SER A 166 -17.72 11.23 1.49
CA SER A 166 -18.76 10.23 1.76
C SER A 166 -18.26 8.79 1.62
N PHE A 167 -17.51 8.49 0.56
CA PHE A 167 -16.92 7.17 0.33
C PHE A 167 -15.95 6.71 1.43
N HIS A 168 -15.27 7.65 2.11
CA HIS A 168 -14.35 7.32 3.20
C HIS A 168 -15.10 7.16 4.53
N GLU A 169 -16.08 8.01 4.80
CA GLU A 169 -16.89 7.92 6.02
C GLU A 169 -17.70 6.62 6.06
N ASN A 170 -18.32 6.23 4.95
CA ASN A 170 -19.03 4.95 4.83
C ASN A 170 -18.11 3.74 5.11
N LEU A 171 -16.80 3.87 4.88
CA LEU A 171 -15.85 2.81 5.18
C LEU A 171 -15.59 2.67 6.68
N ASN A 172 -15.75 3.74 7.47
CA ASN A 172 -15.57 3.71 8.93
C ASN A 172 -16.68 2.93 9.64
N GLU A 173 -17.85 2.82 9.00
CA GLU A 173 -19.00 2.09 9.52
C GLU A 173 -18.93 0.58 9.27
N LEU A 174 -18.03 0.13 8.40
CA LEU A 174 -17.87 -1.26 7.99
C LEU A 174 -16.70 -1.93 8.72
N ASP A 175 -16.88 -3.20 9.09
CA ASP A 175 -15.83 -4.03 9.66
C ASP A 175 -14.71 -4.28 8.64
N GLN A 176 -13.46 -4.25 9.12
CA GLN A 176 -12.28 -4.34 8.25
C GLN A 176 -12.15 -5.68 7.52
N HIS A 177 -12.67 -6.76 8.10
CA HIS A 177 -12.51 -8.12 7.59
C HIS A 177 -13.38 -8.40 6.35
N ASP A 178 -14.57 -7.79 6.29
CA ASP A 178 -15.60 -8.14 5.30
C ASP A 178 -15.73 -7.10 4.17
N LEU A 179 -14.71 -6.25 4.01
CA LEU A 179 -14.71 -5.17 3.02
C LEU A 179 -14.68 -5.67 1.58
N ILE A 180 -14.01 -6.79 1.32
CA ILE A 180 -13.89 -7.39 -0.02
C ILE A 180 -14.03 -8.91 0.09
N PRO A 181 -14.94 -9.54 -0.67
CA PRO A 181 -15.09 -10.98 -0.70
C PRO A 181 -13.86 -11.67 -1.27
N GLU A 182 -13.84 -12.99 -1.16
CA GLU A 182 -12.81 -13.84 -1.75
C GLU A 182 -12.78 -13.67 -3.28
N GLY A 183 -11.58 -13.59 -3.83
CA GLY A 183 -11.37 -13.39 -5.25
C GLY A 183 -10.19 -12.48 -5.59
N VAL A 184 -9.91 -12.41 -6.89
CA VAL A 184 -8.88 -11.55 -7.46
C VAL A 184 -9.54 -10.35 -8.12
N TYR A 185 -9.22 -9.15 -7.64
CA TYR A 185 -9.82 -7.91 -8.12
C TYR A 185 -8.84 -7.14 -8.98
N SER A 186 -9.18 -6.98 -10.26
CA SER A 186 -8.56 -5.96 -11.11
C SER A 186 -8.99 -4.56 -10.67
N PHE A 187 -8.28 -3.52 -11.10
CA PHE A 187 -8.63 -2.14 -10.74
C PHE A 187 -10.05 -1.77 -11.16
N ASP A 188 -10.46 -2.12 -12.38
CA ASP A 188 -11.81 -1.84 -12.86
C ASP A 188 -12.88 -2.63 -12.09
N ALA A 189 -12.61 -3.89 -11.76
CA ALA A 189 -13.53 -4.71 -10.98
C ALA A 189 -13.71 -4.13 -9.56
N LEU A 190 -12.61 -3.75 -8.92
CA LEU A 190 -12.60 -3.12 -7.61
C LEU A 190 -13.36 -1.78 -7.61
N ILE A 191 -13.10 -0.92 -8.61
CA ILE A 191 -13.78 0.37 -8.76
C ILE A 191 -15.29 0.16 -8.91
N LYS A 192 -15.72 -0.79 -9.74
CA LYS A 192 -17.15 -1.11 -9.94
C LYS A 192 -17.78 -1.61 -8.64
N TYR A 193 -17.10 -2.51 -7.93
CA TYR A 193 -17.56 -3.06 -6.66
C TYR A 193 -17.73 -1.98 -5.58
N CYS A 194 -16.70 -1.17 -5.36
CA CYS A 194 -16.73 -0.08 -4.39
C CYS A 194 -17.77 0.99 -4.75
N LYS A 195 -18.02 1.23 -6.05
CA LYS A 195 -19.06 2.15 -6.50
C LYS A 195 -20.47 1.64 -6.20
N GLN A 196 -20.70 0.32 -6.21
CA GLN A 196 -21.99 -0.28 -5.86
C GLN A 196 -22.26 -0.20 -4.35
N ILE A 197 -21.23 -0.40 -3.54
CA ILE A 197 -21.33 -0.37 -2.07
C ILE A 197 -21.25 1.06 -1.52
N GLY A 198 -20.64 1.98 -2.26
CA GLY A 198 -20.44 3.37 -1.83
C GLY A 198 -19.22 3.56 -0.93
N THR A 199 -18.18 2.74 -1.08
CA THR A 199 -16.93 2.78 -0.31
C THR A 199 -15.76 3.33 -1.13
N CYS A 200 -14.70 3.81 -0.46
CA CYS A 200 -13.52 4.37 -1.13
C CYS A 200 -12.51 3.27 -1.51
N PRO A 201 -12.30 2.97 -2.81
CA PRO A 201 -11.46 1.83 -3.23
C PRO A 201 -10.03 1.88 -2.69
N TYR A 202 -9.43 3.09 -2.65
CA TYR A 202 -8.07 3.27 -2.15
C TYR A 202 -7.93 2.87 -0.67
N PHE A 203 -8.84 3.34 0.18
CA PHE A 203 -8.77 3.00 1.61
C PHE A 203 -9.24 1.58 1.88
N THR A 204 -10.18 1.05 1.09
CA THR A 204 -10.60 -0.34 1.15
C THR A 204 -9.42 -1.28 0.90
N VAL A 205 -8.68 -1.09 -0.21
CA VAL A 205 -7.48 -1.91 -0.49
C VAL A 205 -6.47 -1.81 0.63
N ARG A 206 -6.20 -0.60 1.14
CA ARG A 206 -5.24 -0.42 2.24
C ARG A 206 -5.65 -1.16 3.51
N ARG A 207 -6.92 -1.10 3.92
CA ARG A 207 -7.40 -1.86 5.09
C ARG A 207 -7.39 -3.37 4.87
N MET A 208 -7.46 -3.81 3.61
CA MET A 208 -7.41 -5.22 3.25
C MET A 208 -5.99 -5.78 3.10
N ILE A 209 -4.94 -4.96 3.07
CA ILE A 209 -3.55 -5.43 2.95
C ILE A 209 -3.21 -6.53 3.96
N PRO A 210 -3.58 -6.44 5.26
CA PRO A 210 -3.32 -7.51 6.23
C PRO A 210 -3.95 -8.87 5.85
N PHE A 211 -5.17 -8.85 5.29
CA PHE A 211 -6.00 -10.03 5.01
C PHE A 211 -5.81 -10.62 3.61
N CYS A 212 -4.92 -10.06 2.79
CA CYS A 212 -4.67 -10.54 1.43
C CYS A 212 -3.58 -11.60 1.37
N ASN A 213 -3.78 -12.61 0.51
CA ASN A 213 -2.79 -13.65 0.22
C ASN A 213 -1.71 -13.12 -0.73
N ILE A 214 -2.13 -12.31 -1.72
CA ILE A 214 -1.22 -11.68 -2.69
C ILE A 214 -1.57 -10.20 -2.89
N ILE A 215 -0.54 -9.37 -2.91
CA ILE A 215 -0.66 -7.93 -3.17
C ILE A 215 0.25 -7.58 -4.34
N ILE A 216 -0.30 -6.87 -5.32
CA ILE A 216 0.44 -6.43 -6.51
C ILE A 216 0.55 -4.90 -6.53
N TYR A 217 1.76 -4.35 -6.41
CA TYR A 217 1.98 -2.90 -6.45
C TYR A 217 3.32 -2.49 -7.06
N SER A 218 3.61 -1.18 -7.10
CA SER A 218 4.88 -0.69 -7.66
C SER A 218 6.04 -0.72 -6.66
N TYR A 219 7.28 -0.92 -7.13
CA TYR A 219 8.48 -0.87 -6.26
C TYR A 219 8.61 0.40 -5.44
N HIS A 220 8.11 1.53 -5.95
CA HIS A 220 8.11 2.78 -5.21
C HIS A 220 7.41 2.66 -3.85
N TYR A 221 6.39 1.80 -3.71
CA TYR A 221 5.71 1.59 -2.42
C TYR A 221 6.53 0.81 -1.40
N LEU A 222 7.51 0.04 -1.84
CA LEU A 222 8.38 -0.76 -0.98
C LEU A 222 9.73 -0.09 -0.71
N LEU A 223 10.26 0.65 -1.71
CA LEU A 223 11.60 1.24 -1.65
C LEU A 223 11.60 2.72 -1.23
N ASP A 224 10.52 3.47 -1.44
CA ASP A 224 10.45 4.87 -0.97
C ASP A 224 10.21 4.88 0.55
N PRO A 225 11.16 5.36 1.38
CA PRO A 225 11.01 5.34 2.84
C PRO A 225 9.77 6.11 3.31
N LYS A 226 9.31 7.13 2.57
CA LYS A 226 8.12 7.92 2.95
C LYS A 226 6.83 7.10 2.88
N ILE A 227 6.80 6.10 2.01
CA ILE A 227 5.63 5.27 1.72
C ILE A 227 5.79 3.89 2.37
N ALA A 228 6.98 3.32 2.26
CA ALA A 228 7.35 2.01 2.76
C ALA A 228 7.03 1.86 4.24
N ASP A 229 7.31 2.86 5.09
CA ASP A 229 6.99 2.78 6.52
C ASP A 229 5.50 2.56 6.82
N ARG A 230 4.61 2.99 5.91
CA ARG A 230 3.16 2.84 6.08
C ARG A 230 2.66 1.50 5.56
N VAL A 231 3.29 0.94 4.54
CA VAL A 231 2.91 -0.34 3.91
C VAL A 231 3.61 -1.52 4.59
N SER A 232 4.90 -1.38 4.91
CA SER A 232 5.72 -2.39 5.58
C SER A 232 5.23 -2.75 6.97
N ARG A 233 4.64 -1.79 7.71
CA ARG A 233 4.01 -2.06 9.01
C ARG A 233 2.86 -3.08 8.93
N GLU A 234 2.21 -3.18 7.77
CA GLU A 234 1.09 -4.11 7.53
C GLU A 234 1.56 -5.46 6.93
N LEU A 235 2.86 -5.58 6.60
CA LEU A 235 3.47 -6.77 6.03
C LEU A 235 4.17 -7.61 7.12
N SER A 236 3.93 -8.91 7.12
CA SER A 236 4.64 -9.87 7.99
C SER A 236 6.10 -10.03 7.56
N LYS A 237 6.99 -10.31 8.51
CA LYS A 237 8.41 -10.60 8.22
C LYS A 237 8.59 -11.84 7.33
N ASP A 238 7.67 -12.80 7.40
CA ASP A 238 7.69 -14.04 6.60
C ASP A 238 7.00 -13.90 5.24
N SER A 239 7.10 -12.75 4.59
CA SER A 239 6.50 -12.51 3.26
C SER A 239 7.46 -12.88 2.12
N ILE A 240 6.92 -13.41 1.03
CA ILE A 240 7.67 -13.65 -0.21
C ILE A 240 7.57 -12.38 -1.07
N ILE A 241 8.69 -11.68 -1.25
CA ILE A 241 8.76 -10.47 -2.08
C ILE A 241 9.29 -10.82 -3.45
N ILE A 242 8.58 -10.38 -4.49
CA ILE A 242 8.92 -10.65 -5.88
C ILE A 242 9.17 -9.33 -6.60
N PHE A 243 10.38 -9.19 -7.15
CA PHE A 243 10.74 -8.12 -8.06
C PHE A 243 10.76 -8.61 -9.51
N ASP A 244 9.73 -8.26 -10.28
CA ASP A 244 9.65 -8.39 -11.73
C ASP A 244 10.29 -7.23 -12.54
N GLU A 245 11.03 -7.50 -13.62
CA GLU A 245 11.74 -6.43 -14.36
C GLU A 245 12.66 -5.57 -13.45
N ALA A 246 13.37 -6.23 -12.53
CA ALA A 246 14.22 -5.64 -11.49
C ALA A 246 15.50 -4.92 -11.99
N HIS A 247 15.65 -4.73 -13.31
CA HIS A 247 16.87 -4.16 -13.91
C HIS A 247 17.11 -2.68 -13.56
N ASN A 248 16.08 -1.97 -13.08
CA ASN A 248 16.14 -0.54 -12.72
C ASN A 248 16.00 -0.25 -11.22
N ILE A 249 16.17 -1.26 -10.35
CA ILE A 249 16.05 -1.06 -8.90
C ILE A 249 17.04 -0.01 -8.38
N ASP A 250 18.26 0.00 -8.91
CA ASP A 250 19.31 0.97 -8.59
C ASP A 250 18.84 2.42 -8.80
N ASN A 251 18.26 2.70 -9.96
CA ASN A 251 17.76 4.02 -10.34
C ASN A 251 16.57 4.40 -9.45
N VAL A 252 15.67 3.47 -9.14
CA VAL A 252 14.53 3.71 -8.23
C VAL A 252 15.02 4.08 -6.83
N CYS A 253 16.05 3.40 -6.32
CA CYS A 253 16.64 3.72 -5.01
C CYS A 253 17.32 5.11 -5.01
N ILE A 254 18.04 5.46 -6.08
CA ILE A 254 18.68 6.77 -6.23
C ILE A 254 17.61 7.87 -6.25
N GLU A 255 16.57 7.70 -7.07
CA GLU A 255 15.48 8.67 -7.21
C GLU A 255 14.72 8.88 -5.88
N ALA A 256 14.43 7.81 -5.15
CA ALA A 256 13.65 7.87 -3.91
C ALA A 256 14.30 8.73 -2.81
N LEU A 257 15.63 8.78 -2.78
CA LEU A 257 16.41 9.55 -1.81
C LEU A 257 16.94 10.89 -2.36
N SER A 258 16.79 11.12 -3.67
CA SER A 258 17.22 12.35 -4.31
C SER A 258 16.21 13.49 -4.12
N LEU A 259 16.70 14.72 -4.00
CA LEU A 259 15.90 15.93 -3.97
C LEU A 259 16.66 17.06 -4.68
N ASP A 260 16.05 17.62 -5.73
CA ASP A 260 16.60 18.77 -6.43
C ASP A 260 16.07 20.09 -5.84
N LEU A 261 16.99 20.91 -5.34
CA LEU A 261 16.68 22.25 -4.84
C LEU A 261 16.95 23.30 -5.92
N THR A 262 15.88 23.82 -6.51
CA THR A 262 15.96 24.89 -7.52
C THR A 262 15.70 26.26 -6.90
N GLU A 263 16.11 27.33 -7.58
CA GLU A 263 15.83 28.71 -7.13
C GLU A 263 14.31 28.96 -7.01
N ASP A 264 13.51 28.35 -7.88
CA ASP A 264 12.05 28.41 -7.80
C ASP A 264 11.51 27.70 -6.55
N ALA A 265 12.14 26.60 -6.11
CA ALA A 265 11.81 25.96 -4.86
C ALA A 265 12.09 26.90 -3.67
N LEU A 266 13.22 27.60 -3.67
CA LEU A 266 13.55 28.60 -2.64
C LEU A 266 12.57 29.76 -2.63
N LYS A 267 12.22 30.33 -3.79
CA LYS A 267 11.21 31.41 -3.89
C LYS A 267 9.85 30.96 -3.36
N ARG A 268 9.44 29.72 -3.64
CA ARG A 268 8.21 29.13 -3.08
C ARG A 268 8.31 28.93 -1.57
N ALA A 269 9.46 28.49 -1.07
CA ALA A 269 9.71 28.33 0.36
C ALA A 269 9.63 29.67 1.11
N THR A 270 10.22 30.75 0.58
CA THR A 270 10.11 32.10 1.17
C THR A 270 8.66 32.56 1.24
N ARG A 271 7.89 32.40 0.15
CA ARG A 271 6.46 32.73 0.13
C ARG A 271 5.65 31.88 1.13
N GLY A 272 6.00 30.60 1.27
CA GLY A 272 5.39 29.69 2.24
C GLY A 272 5.69 30.11 3.67
N ALA A 273 6.93 30.49 3.98
CA ALA A 273 7.34 30.96 5.29
C ALA A 273 6.61 32.25 5.69
N ASN A 274 6.49 33.23 4.78
CA ASN A 274 5.74 34.46 5.04
C ASN A 274 4.26 34.18 5.30
N LYS A 275 3.61 33.34 4.47
CA LYS A 275 2.23 32.92 4.70
C LYS A 275 2.02 32.21 6.03
N LEU A 276 2.99 31.40 6.46
CA LEU A 276 2.93 30.73 7.75
C LEU A 276 3.09 31.73 8.90
N ALA A 277 3.97 32.73 8.76
CA ALA A 277 4.11 33.80 9.74
C ALA A 277 2.80 34.58 9.90
N ASP A 278 2.17 34.97 8.78
CA ASP A 278 0.86 35.64 8.78
C ASP A 278 -0.21 34.79 9.50
N ALA A 279 -0.28 33.48 9.18
CA ALA A 279 -1.24 32.57 9.81
C ALA A 279 -0.98 32.37 11.31
N VAL A 280 0.29 32.35 11.75
CA VAL A 280 0.65 32.27 13.18
C VAL A 280 0.25 33.54 13.91
N ASP A 281 0.44 34.70 13.30
CA ASP A 281 0.04 35.97 13.89
C ASP A 281 -1.49 36.09 14.00
N GLU A 282 -2.24 35.63 12.99
CA GLU A 282 -3.70 35.51 13.07
C GLU A 282 -4.14 34.56 14.19
N MET A 283 -3.50 33.40 14.33
CA MET A 283 -3.84 32.43 15.39
C MET A 283 -3.53 32.96 16.79
N LYS A 284 -2.41 33.68 16.97
CA LYS A 284 -2.08 34.34 18.24
C LYS A 284 -3.10 35.41 18.63
N GLN A 285 -3.66 36.12 17.64
CA GLN A 285 -4.69 37.13 17.88
C GLN A 285 -6.06 36.52 18.21
N GLN A 286 -6.41 35.38 17.60
CA GLN A 286 -7.72 34.76 17.80
C GLN A 286 -7.78 33.80 18.99
N ASP A 287 -6.72 33.00 19.23
CA ASP A 287 -6.83 31.83 20.12
C ASP A 287 -5.47 31.40 20.72
N SER A 288 -4.88 32.28 21.55
CA SER A 288 -3.55 32.05 22.15
C SER A 288 -3.48 30.82 23.06
N GLU A 289 -4.56 30.51 23.78
CA GLU A 289 -4.65 29.36 24.69
C GLU A 289 -4.56 28.04 23.92
N LYS A 290 -5.19 27.93 22.76
CA LYS A 290 -5.13 26.73 21.92
C LYS A 290 -3.71 26.48 21.42
N LEU A 291 -3.00 27.53 21.01
CA LEU A 291 -1.61 27.43 20.57
C LEU A 291 -0.70 26.94 21.71
N GLN A 292 -0.95 27.41 22.93
CA GLN A 292 -0.17 27.03 24.10
C GLN A 292 -0.45 25.59 24.54
N ASN A 293 -1.71 25.16 24.50
CA ASN A 293 -2.09 23.77 24.76
C ASN A 293 -1.47 22.79 23.75
N GLU A 294 -1.47 23.12 22.46
CA GLU A 294 -0.81 22.32 21.42
C GLU A 294 0.71 22.27 21.63
N TYR A 295 1.33 23.39 22.02
CA TYR A 295 2.75 23.42 22.35
C TYR A 295 3.09 22.52 23.54
N GLU A 296 2.30 22.57 24.61
CA GLU A 296 2.46 21.71 25.78
C GLU A 296 2.28 20.23 25.43
N GLN A 297 1.25 19.88 24.66
CA GLN A 297 1.04 18.51 24.17
C GLN A 297 2.21 18.03 23.30
N LEU A 298 2.76 18.89 22.44
CA LEU A 298 3.88 18.55 21.58
C LEU A 298 5.16 18.30 22.41
N VAL A 299 5.45 19.16 23.39
CA VAL A 299 6.60 19.00 24.29
C VAL A 299 6.49 17.72 25.09
N GLU A 300 5.30 17.43 25.62
CA GLU A 300 5.04 16.21 26.39
C GLU A 300 5.14 14.96 25.51
N GLY A 301 4.57 14.99 24.31
CA GLY A 301 4.66 13.88 23.35
C GLY A 301 6.09 13.62 22.87
N LEU A 302 6.89 14.67 22.66
CA LEU A 302 8.30 14.53 22.30
C LEU A 302 9.11 13.89 23.44
N ARG A 303 8.86 14.28 24.69
CA ARG A 303 9.48 13.66 25.87
C ARG A 303 9.12 12.19 25.98
N GLN A 304 7.85 11.85 25.82
CA GLN A 304 7.40 10.45 25.85
C GLN A 304 8.02 9.61 24.73
N ALA A 305 8.14 10.17 23.53
CA ALA A 305 8.79 9.50 22.40
C ALA A 305 10.31 9.36 22.57
N GLU A 306 10.94 10.22 23.37
CA GLU A 306 12.36 10.13 23.72
C GLU A 306 12.58 9.05 24.79
N VAL A 307 11.76 9.02 25.84
CA VAL A 307 11.76 7.96 26.87
C VAL A 307 11.51 6.59 26.26
N ALA A 308 10.50 6.45 25.39
CA ALA A 308 10.22 5.18 24.71
C ALA A 308 11.39 4.70 23.84
N ARG A 309 12.13 5.64 23.22
CA ARG A 309 13.31 5.32 22.42
C ARG A 309 14.48 4.89 23.29
N GLU A 310 14.67 5.53 24.44
CA GLU A 310 15.69 5.13 25.44
C GLU A 310 15.38 3.77 26.06
N GLU A 311 14.11 3.48 26.35
CA GLU A 311 13.67 2.15 26.80
C GLU A 311 13.87 1.07 25.73
N GLU A 312 13.56 1.36 24.45
CA GLU A 312 13.86 0.44 23.33
C GLU A 312 15.37 0.23 23.13
N LEU A 313 16.20 1.27 23.31
CA LEU A 313 17.66 1.19 23.26
C LEU A 313 18.24 0.39 24.43
N PHE A 314 17.67 0.55 25.63
CA PHE A 314 18.04 -0.24 26.81
C PHE A 314 17.64 -1.72 26.66
N MET A 315 16.46 -1.99 26.11
CA MET A 315 15.96 -3.35 25.85
C MET A 315 16.71 -4.05 24.70
N SER A 316 17.26 -3.30 23.75
CA SER A 316 18.02 -3.84 22.61
C SER A 316 19.51 -4.07 22.90
N ASN A 317 20.04 -3.58 24.03
CA ASN A 317 21.43 -3.83 24.44
C ASN A 317 21.57 -3.87 25.97
N PRO A 318 21.45 -5.05 26.61
CA PRO A 318 21.60 -5.18 28.05
C PRO A 318 23.09 -5.22 28.40
N ILE A 319 23.79 -4.09 28.32
CA ILE A 319 25.06 -3.93 29.01
C ILE A 319 24.70 -3.51 30.44
N LEU A 320 24.85 -4.46 31.37
CA LEU A 320 24.69 -4.22 32.81
C LEU A 320 25.45 -2.94 33.22
N PRO A 321 24.82 -2.04 33.98
CA PRO A 321 25.52 -0.90 34.57
C PRO A 321 26.71 -1.40 35.38
N GLN A 322 27.86 -0.74 35.22
CA GLN A 322 29.10 -1.05 35.95
C GLN A 322 29.00 -0.85 37.47
N ASP A 323 27.87 -0.34 37.97
CA ASP A 323 27.60 -0.10 39.39
C ASP A 323 27.18 -1.36 40.18
N LEU A 324 27.37 -2.56 39.61
CA LEU A 324 27.07 -3.86 40.25
C LEU A 324 28.29 -4.80 40.32
N LEU A 325 29.52 -4.26 40.38
CA LEU A 325 30.73 -5.02 40.71
C LEU A 325 31.41 -4.50 41.98
#